data_AF-A6FC71-F1
#
_entry.id   AF-A6FC71-F1
#
_cell.length_a   1.000
_cell.length_b   1.000
_cell.length_c   1.000
_cell.angle_alpha   90.00
_cell.angle_beta   90.00
_cell.angle_gamma   90.00
#
_symmetry.space_group_name_H-M   'P 1'
#
loop_
_entity.id
_entity.type
_entity.pdbx_description
1 polymer ?
#
loop_
_entity_poly.entity_id
_entity_poly.type
_entity_poly.pdbx_seq_one_letter_code
_entity_poly.pdbx_strand_id
1 'polypeptide(L)' 'MMQVITRRGLVDENWLVAIEKRDRLLSTADRLVNQALDLSLDVAPFRAYRQELRDIPQNFQNVDDIVWPLKPAIS' A
#
# COMPACT_ATOMS: atom_id res chain seq x y z
N MET A 1 23.67 -5.02 0.17
CA MET A 1 22.36 -4.71 -0.45
C MET A 1 22.61 -4.44 -1.92
N MET A 2 21.88 -5.12 -2.80
CA MET A 2 21.97 -4.91 -4.25
C MET A 2 20.96 -3.82 -4.63
N GLN A 3 21.44 -2.77 -5.31
CA GLN A 3 20.60 -1.68 -5.78
C GLN A 3 20.32 -1.87 -7.27
N VAL A 4 19.07 -1.69 -7.67
CA VAL A 4 18.63 -1.74 -9.06
C VAL A 4 18.16 -0.37 -9.53
N ILE A 5 18.34 -0.08 -10.81
CA ILE A 5 17.84 1.14 -11.44
C ILE A 5 16.39 0.90 -11.86
N THR A 6 15.48 1.71 -11.32
CA THR A 6 14.06 1.68 -11.66
C THR A 6 13.62 3.04 -12.23
N ARG A 7 12.37 3.14 -12.72
CA ARG A 7 11.77 4.45 -13.09
C ARG A 7 11.72 5.45 -11.92
N ARG A 8 11.90 4.99 -10.69
CA ARG A 8 11.88 5.81 -9.47
C ARG A 8 13.28 6.18 -8.98
N GLY A 9 14.33 5.72 -9.68
CA GLY A 9 15.73 5.87 -9.28
C GLY A 9 16.34 4.57 -8.77
N LEU A 10 17.42 4.70 -8.00
CA LEU A 10 18.10 3.58 -7.34
C LEU A 10 17.25 3.08 -6.17
N VAL A 11 16.89 1.80 -6.21
CA VAL A 11 16.06 1.14 -5.19
C VAL A 11 16.72 -0.17 -4.80
N ASP A 12 16.68 -0.52 -3.51
CA ASP A 12 17.14 -1.82 -3.05
C ASP A 12 16.28 -2.94 -3.65
N GLU A 13 16.92 -3.97 -4.20
CA GLU A 13 16.26 -5.08 -4.88
C GLU A 13 15.21 -5.76 -3.99
N ASN A 14 15.53 -5.94 -2.71
CA ASN A 14 14.64 -6.52 -1.71
C ASN A 14 13.32 -5.73 -1.58
N TRP A 15 13.37 -4.42 -1.79
CA TRP A 15 12.21 -3.55 -1.69
C TRP A 15 11.34 -3.52 -2.95
N LEU A 16 11.83 -4.00 -4.10
CA LEU A 16 11.08 -3.95 -5.36
C LEU A 16 9.73 -4.64 -5.24
N VAL A 17 9.72 -5.88 -4.74
CA VAL A 17 8.51 -6.69 -4.62
C VAL A 17 7.52 -6.04 -3.65
N ALA A 18 8.01 -5.50 -2.53
CA ALA A 18 7.17 -4.80 -1.56
C ALA A 18 6.61 -3.50 -2.13
N ILE A 19 7.41 -2.72 -2.86
CA ILE A 19 6.98 -1.49 -3.52
C ILE A 19 5.88 -1.80 -4.55
N GLU A 20 6.06 -2.82 -5.39
CA GLU A 20 5.05 -3.25 -6.36
C GLU A 20 3.77 -3.76 -5.69
N LYS A 21 3.92 -4.51 -4.59
CA LYS A 21 2.77 -4.97 -3.80
C LYS A 21 2.03 -3.78 -3.19
N ARG A 22 2.74 -2.82 -2.60
CA ARG A 22 2.18 -1.59 -2.03
C ARG A 22 1.40 -0.80 -3.09
N ASP A 23 1.96 -0.62 -4.28
CA ASP A 23 1.29 0.16 -5.33
C ASP A 23 0.00 -0.51 -5.81
N ARG A 24 0.01 -1.85 -5.97
CA ARG A 24 -1.20 -2.61 -6.28
C ARG A 24 -2.27 -2.48 -5.19
N LEU A 25 -1.85 -2.53 -3.92
CA LEU A 25 -2.77 -2.38 -2.79
C LEU A 25 -3.30 -0.94 -2.66
N LEU A 26 -2.47 0.08 -2.89
CA LEU A 26 -2.89 1.49 -2.91
C LEU A 26 -3.90 1.77 -4.01
N SER A 27 -3.67 1.26 -5.22
CA SER A 27 -4.65 1.37 -6.32
C SER A 27 -5.96 0.68 -5.98
N THR A 28 -5.90 -0.49 -5.35
CA THR A 28 -7.10 -1.20 -4.88
C THR A 28 -7.82 -0.42 -3.77
N ALA A 29 -7.07 0.16 -2.83
CA ALA A 29 -7.63 0.96 -1.75
C ALA A 29 -8.35 2.21 -2.29
N ASP A 30 -7.75 2.89 -3.26
CA ASP A 30 -8.36 4.06 -3.92
C ASP A 30 -9.69 3.69 -4.59
N ARG A 31 -9.73 2.56 -5.29
CA ARG A 31 -10.98 2.02 -5.86
C ARG A 31 -12.02 1.69 -4.79
N LEU A 32 -11.63 1.13 -3.65
CA LEU A 32 -12.56 0.85 -2.55
C LEU A 32 -13.11 2.12 -1.92
N VAL A 33 -12.29 3.18 -1.78
CA VAL A 33 -12.77 4.49 -1.31
C VAL A 33 -13.83 5.03 -2.27
N ASN A 34 -13.58 4.99 -3.58
CA ASN A 34 -14.55 5.44 -4.57
C ASN A 34 -15.82 4.59 -4.56
N GLN A 35 -15.70 3.26 -4.46
CA GLN A 35 -16.84 2.36 -4.37
C GLN A 35 -17.68 2.59 -3.10
N ALA A 36 -17.03 2.85 -1.96
CA ALA A 36 -17.72 3.21 -0.72
C ALA A 36 -18.44 4.56 -0.84
N LEU A 37 -17.84 5.55 -1.52
CA LEU A 37 -18.52 6.82 -1.83
C LEU A 37 -19.76 6.60 -2.70
N ASP A 38 -19.65 5.81 -3.77
CA ASP A 38 -20.75 5.52 -4.69
C ASP A 38 -21.92 4.82 -3.97
N LEU A 39 -21.61 3.97 -3.00
CA LEU A 39 -22.58 3.25 -2.17
C LEU A 39 -23.05 4.06 -0.94
N SER A 40 -22.58 5.31 -0.77
CA SER A 40 -22.83 6.14 0.43
C SER A 40 -22.47 5.44 1.75
N LEU A 41 -21.43 4.60 1.72
CA LEU A 41 -20.87 3.90 2.89
C LEU A 41 -19.80 4.75 3.57
N ASP A 42 -19.45 4.37 4.80
CA ASP A 42 -18.35 5.01 5.52
C ASP A 42 -17.01 4.75 4.82
N VAL A 43 -16.35 5.83 4.40
CA VAL A 43 -15.05 5.81 3.73
C VAL A 43 -13.88 5.81 4.69
N ALA A 44 -14.11 6.12 5.97
CA ALA A 44 -13.06 6.19 7.00
C ALA A 44 -12.18 4.92 7.07
N PRO A 45 -12.72 3.68 7.10
CA PRO A 45 -11.88 2.48 7.15
C PRO A 45 -11.02 2.30 5.89
N PHE A 46 -11.55 2.66 4.72
CA PHE A 46 -10.81 2.56 3.45
C PHE A 46 -9.69 3.60 3.34
N ARG A 47 -9.93 4.81 3.87
CA ARG A 47 -8.90 5.85 3.96
C ARG A 47 -7.81 5.49 4.97
N ALA A 48 -8.17 4.93 6.12
CA ALA A 48 -7.21 4.45 7.11
C ALA A 48 -6.32 3.35 6.51
N TYR A 49 -6.92 2.34 5.87
CA TYR A 49 -6.19 1.28 5.16
C TYR A 49 -5.21 1.83 4.11
N ARG A 50 -5.64 2.83 3.33
CA ARG A 50 -4.77 3.51 2.34
C ARG A 50 -3.59 4.22 3.00
N GLN A 51 -3.83 4.86 4.15
CA GLN A 51 -2.78 5.58 4.88
C GLN A 51 -1.75 4.61 5.45
N GLU A 52 -2.18 3.51 6.07
CA GLU A 52 -1.29 2.47 6.59
C GLU A 52 -0.38 1.90 5.49
N LEU A 53 -0.92 1.64 4.29
CA LEU A 53 -0.12 1.20 3.14
C LEU A 53 0.94 2.23 2.71
N ARG A 54 0.64 3.53 2.84
CA ARG A 54 1.55 4.61 2.45
C ARG A 54 2.71 4.75 3.44
N ASP A 55 2.46 4.43 4.70
CA ASP A 55 3.41 4.60 5.80
C ASP A 55 4.36 3.40 5.94
N ILE A 56 4.09 2.26 5.29
CA ILE A 56 4.97 1.07 5.25
C ILE A 56 6.47 1.41 5.03
N PRO A 57 6.88 2.08 3.94
CA PRO A 57 8.31 2.37 3.71
C PRO A 57 8.94 3.31 4.75
N GLN A 58 8.15 4.02 5.54
CA GLN A 58 8.64 4.87 6.63
C GLN A 58 8.72 4.11 7.97
N ASN A 59 7.85 3.12 8.17
CA ASN A 59 7.73 2.38 9.43
C ASN A 59 8.60 1.11 9.49
N PHE A 60 9.04 0.59 8.34
CA PHE A 60 9.83 -0.64 8.28
C PHE A 60 11.22 -0.36 7.70
N GLN A 61 12.26 -0.82 8.42
CA GLN A 61 13.64 -0.77 7.95
C GLN A 61 13.98 -1.98 7.07
N ASN A 62 13.34 -3.13 7.34
CA ASN A 62 13.51 -4.36 6.56
C ASN A 62 12.21 -4.73 5.86
N VAL A 63 12.33 -5.28 4.66
CA VAL A 63 11.18 -5.71 3.86
C VAL A 63 10.46 -6.92 4.46
N ASP A 64 11.20 -7.80 5.12
CA ASP A 64 10.66 -9.05 5.69
C ASP A 64 9.82 -8.79 6.94
N ASP A 65 10.02 -7.63 7.60
CA ASP A 65 9.26 -7.21 8.77
C ASP A 65 7.93 -6.54 8.39
N ILE A 66 7.67 -6.29 7.09
CA ILE A 66 6.47 -5.57 6.64
C ILE A 66 5.20 -6.35 7.00
N VAL A 67 4.42 -5.76 7.90
CA VAL A 67 3.06 -6.20 8.19
C VAL A 67 2.10 -5.49 7.26
N TRP A 68 1.42 -6.26 6.41
CA TRP A 68 0.42 -5.73 5.48
C TRP A 68 -0.92 -5.55 6.19
N PRO A 69 -1.55 -4.37 6.11
CA PRO A 69 -2.83 -4.14 6.77
C PRO A 69 -3.93 -5.00 6.17
N LEU A 70 -4.94 -5.34 6.98
CA LEU A 70 -6.06 -6.15 6.52
C LEU A 70 -6.95 -5.31 5.59
N LYS A 71 -7.25 -5.86 4.42
CA LYS A 71 -8.14 -5.21 3.46
C LYS A 71 -9.55 -5.08 4.05
N PRO A 72 -10.11 -3.86 4.17
CA PRO A 72 -11.50 -3.68 4.59
C PRO A 72 -12.45 -4.28 3.54
N ALA A 73 -13.46 -5.00 4.02
CA ALA A 73 -14.54 -5.52 3.18
C ALA A 73 -15.66 -4.48 3.06
N ILE A 74 -16.22 -4.37 1.87
CA ILE A 74 -17.52 -3.72 1.69
C ILE A 74 -18.55 -4.78 2.07
N SER A 75 -19.27 -4.54 3.17
CA SER A 75 -20.37 -5.41 3.61
C SER A 75 -21.67 -5.06 2.91
#